data_AF-A0A7Y6UBZ8-F1
#
_entry.id   AF-A0A7Y6UBZ8-F1
#
_cell.length_a   1.000
_cell.length_b   1.000
_cell.length_c   1.000
_cell.angle_alpha   90.00
_cell.angle_beta   90.00
_cell.angle_gamma   90.00
#
_symmetry.space_group_name_H-M   'P 1'
#
loop_
_entity.id
_entity.type
_entity.pdbx_description
1 polymer ?
#
loop_
_entity_poly.entity_id
_entity_poly.type
_entity_poly.pdbx_seq_one_letter_code
_entity_poly.pdbx_strand_id
1 'polypeptide(L)'
;MGSAAKSKLPLVFLALLSALLLTGVVSLGAQAGLADRVVRLHVLANSDSEEDQALKLRVRDQVLSQAEQLLTGTADRAEAEEVLARALPDLKETAASVIAA
;
A
#
# COMPACT_ATOMS: atom_id res chain seq x y z
N MET A 1 42.63 -11.89 -35.04
CA MET A 1 42.36 -11.15 -33.77
C MET A 1 40.90 -11.24 -33.29
N GLY A 2 40.13 -12.29 -33.61
CA GLY A 2 38.68 -12.37 -33.30
C GLY A 2 38.26 -13.14 -32.05
N SER A 3 39.17 -13.45 -31.12
CA SER A 3 38.88 -14.34 -29.96
C SER A 3 38.53 -13.58 -28.66
N ALA A 4 38.92 -12.31 -28.53
CA ALA A 4 38.76 -11.56 -27.29
C ALA A 4 37.30 -11.21 -26.94
N ALA A 5 36.46 -10.92 -27.94
CA ALA A 5 35.07 -10.50 -27.72
C ALA A 5 34.15 -11.65 -27.24
N LYS A 6 34.35 -12.87 -27.76
CA LYS A 6 33.55 -14.05 -27.37
C LYS A 6 33.82 -14.51 -25.95
N SER A 7 35.05 -14.32 -25.45
CA SER A 7 35.44 -14.62 -24.07
C SER A 7 34.73 -13.74 -23.03
N LYS A 8 34.36 -12.50 -23.40
CA LYS A 8 33.75 -11.53 -22.48
C LYS A 8 32.22 -11.56 -22.50
N LEU A 9 31.61 -12.13 -23.54
CA LEU A 9 30.15 -12.30 -23.66
C LEU A 9 29.50 -12.98 -22.43
N PRO A 10 30.02 -14.11 -21.90
CA PRO A 10 29.44 -14.72 -20.70
C PRO A 10 29.63 -13.84 -19.45
N LEU A 11 30.72 -13.05 -19.39
CA LEU A 11 30.97 -12.14 -18.28
C LEU A 11 29.99 -10.96 -18.29
N VAL A 12 29.70 -10.40 -19.46
CA VAL A 12 28.69 -9.34 -19.63
C VAL A 12 27.30 -9.87 -19.30
N PHE A 13 26.97 -11.10 -19.74
CA PHE A 13 25.70 -11.73 -19.40
C PHE A 13 25.57 -11.96 -17.88
N LEU A 14 26.62 -12.45 -17.23
CA LEU A 14 26.63 -12.63 -15.77
C LEU A 14 26.51 -11.29 -15.03
N ALA A 15 27.14 -10.22 -15.52
CA ALA A 15 27.02 -8.87 -14.95
C ALA A 15 25.61 -8.28 -15.13
N LEU A 16 24.96 -8.51 -16.26
CA LEU A 16 23.57 -8.11 -16.50
C LEU A 16 22.60 -8.90 -15.62
N LEU A 17 22.81 -10.22 -15.50
CA LEU A 17 22.01 -11.08 -14.64
C LEU A 17 22.19 -10.70 -13.16
N SER A 18 23.42 -10.45 -12.71
CA SER A 18 23.66 -10.03 -11.33
C SER A 18 23.05 -8.66 -11.06
N ALA A 19 23.13 -7.71 -12.00
CA ALA A 19 22.46 -6.42 -11.88
C ALA A 19 20.93 -6.57 -11.77
N LEU A 20 20.32 -7.46 -12.58
CA LEU A 20 18.88 -7.77 -12.53
C LEU A 20 18.48 -8.45 -11.22
N LEU A 21 19.32 -9.35 -10.70
CA LEU A 21 19.07 -9.99 -9.41
C LEU A 21 19.21 -9.00 -8.25
N LEU A 22 20.21 -8.11 -8.29
CA LEU A 22 20.39 -7.06 -7.27
C LEU A 22 19.20 -6.12 -7.22
N THR A 23 18.67 -5.67 -8.37
CA THR A 23 17.48 -4.81 -8.39
C THR A 23 16.25 -5.51 -7.80
N GLY A 24 16.09 -6.81 -8.08
CA GLY A 24 15.06 -7.63 -7.45
C GLY A 24 15.18 -7.70 -5.92
N VAL A 25 16.38 -7.96 -5.40
CA VAL A 25 16.65 -8.05 -3.95
C VAL A 25 16.40 -6.71 -3.24
N VAL A 26 16.83 -5.59 -3.82
CA VAL A 26 16.58 -4.25 -3.27
C VAL A 26 15.09 -3.93 -3.21
N SER A 27 14.34 -4.27 -4.27
CA SER A 27 12.89 -4.06 -4.34
C SER A 27 12.11 -4.83 -3.27
N LEU A 28 12.54 -6.07 -2.95
CA LEU A 28 11.94 -6.88 -1.88
C LEU A 28 12.15 -6.25 -0.49
N GLY A 29 13.36 -5.73 -0.21
CA GLY A 29 13.66 -5.08 1.07
C GLY A 29 12.85 -3.80 1.32
N ALA A 30 12.60 -3.01 0.27
CA ALA A 30 11.78 -1.80 0.36
C ALA A 30 10.31 -2.09 0.70
N GLN A 31 9.76 -3.20 0.20
CA GLN A 31 8.38 -3.59 0.47
C GLN A 31 8.16 -4.00 1.94
N ALA A 32 9.11 -4.72 2.53
CA ALA A 32 9.04 -5.13 3.93
C ALA A 32 9.05 -3.93 4.90
N GLY A 33 9.89 -2.92 4.62
CA GLY A 33 9.96 -1.71 5.44
C GLY A 33 8.72 -0.81 5.34
N LEU A 34 7.98 -0.86 4.23
CA LEU A 34 6.75 -0.09 4.05
C LEU A 34 5.55 -0.77 4.73
N ALA A 35 5.45 -2.09 4.65
CA ALA A 35 4.37 -2.85 5.29
C ALA A 35 4.30 -2.59 6.80
N ASP A 36 5.46 -2.40 7.43
CA ASP A 36 5.56 -2.16 8.87
C ASP A 36 5.20 -0.72 9.30
N ARG A 37 4.98 0.20 8.35
CA ARG A 37 4.73 1.62 8.61
C ARG A 37 3.31 2.08 8.30
N VAL A 38 2.45 1.19 7.81
CA VAL A 38 1.10 1.54 7.34
C VAL A 38 0.02 0.82 8.14
N VAL A 39 -1.06 1.53 8.47
CA VAL A 39 -2.31 0.93 8.94
C VAL A 39 -3.26 0.83 7.73
N ARG A 40 -3.88 -0.33 7.54
CA ARG A 40 -4.76 -0.60 6.39
C ARG A 40 -6.22 -0.66 6.84
N LEU A 41 -6.99 0.36 6.45
CA LEU A 41 -8.44 0.36 6.61
C LEU A 41 -9.08 -0.30 5.38
N HIS A 42 -9.88 -1.34 5.61
CA HIS A 42 -10.58 -2.05 4.55
C HIS A 42 -12.06 -1.64 4.53
N VAL A 43 -12.49 -1.08 3.39
CA VAL A 43 -13.91 -0.87 3.08
C VAL A 43 -14.35 -1.99 2.12
N LEU A 44 -15.33 -2.79 2.54
CA LEU A 44 -15.87 -3.90 1.76
C LEU A 44 -17.13 -3.45 1.01
N ALA A 45 -17.20 -3.76 -0.29
CA ALA A 45 -18.42 -3.58 -1.09
C ALA A 45 -19.31 -4.81 -0.96
N ASN A 46 -20.62 -4.63 -1.19
CA ASN A 46 -21.56 -5.74 -1.21
C ASN A 46 -21.39 -6.63 -2.47
N SER A 47 -20.98 -6.04 -3.60
CA SER A 47 -20.68 -6.77 -4.84
C SER A 47 -19.65 -6.06 -5.74
N ASP A 48 -19.29 -6.69 -6.86
CA ASP A 48 -18.43 -6.12 -7.91
C ASP A 48 -19.20 -5.27 -8.94
N SER A 49 -20.49 -4.97 -8.70
CA SER A 49 -21.25 -4.07 -9.57
C SER A 49 -20.64 -2.67 -9.58
N GLU A 50 -20.76 -1.95 -10.70
CA GLU A 50 -20.24 -0.58 -10.80
C GLU A 50 -20.84 0.35 -9.74
N GLU A 51 -22.11 0.14 -9.41
CA GLU A 51 -22.84 0.88 -8.37
C GLU A 51 -22.24 0.66 -6.97
N ASP A 52 -22.00 -0.60 -6.59
CA ASP A 52 -21.41 -0.94 -5.29
C ASP A 52 -19.95 -0.50 -5.20
N GLN A 53 -19.20 -0.57 -6.30
CA GLN A 53 -17.83 -0.08 -6.34
C GLN A 53 -17.78 1.44 -6.24
N ALA A 54 -18.67 2.17 -6.92
CA ALA A 54 -18.78 3.61 -6.78
C ALA A 54 -19.13 4.01 -5.34
N LEU A 55 -20.09 3.33 -4.71
CA LEU A 55 -20.45 3.54 -3.32
C LEU A 55 -19.26 3.30 -2.38
N LYS A 56 -18.52 2.20 -2.57
CA LYS A 56 -17.30 1.91 -1.80
C LYS A 56 -16.25 3.01 -1.92
N LEU A 57 -16.05 3.58 -3.10
CA LEU A 57 -15.11 4.70 -3.29
C LEU A 57 -15.55 5.93 -2.49
N ARG A 58 -16.84 6.31 -2.55
CA ARG A 58 -17.37 7.42 -1.75
C ARG A 58 -17.19 7.20 -0.24
N VAL A 59 -17.53 6.01 0.24
CA VAL A 59 -17.38 5.64 1.66
C VAL A 59 -15.91 5.71 2.07
N ARG A 60 -15.02 5.12 1.26
CA ARG A 60 -13.57 5.15 1.49
C ARG A 60 -13.07 6.58 1.61
N ASP A 61 -13.42 7.45 0.67
CA ASP A 61 -12.89 8.81 0.63
C ASP A 61 -13.33 9.62 1.86
N GLN A 62 -14.57 9.45 2.31
CA GLN A 62 -15.07 10.11 3.51
C GLN A 62 -14.43 9.56 4.80
N VAL A 63 -14.29 8.24 4.90
CA VAL A 63 -13.64 7.59 6.05
C VAL A 63 -12.16 7.99 6.13
N LEU A 64 -11.47 8.08 4.98
CA LEU A 64 -10.08 8.52 4.93
C LEU A 64 -9.92 9.98 5.37
N SER A 65 -10.80 10.87 4.92
CA SER A 65 -10.80 12.28 5.35
C SER A 65 -10.90 12.43 6.87
N GLN A 66 -11.82 11.68 7.49
CA GLN A 66 -11.94 11.68 8.96
C GLN A 66 -10.73 11.04 9.64
N ALA A 67 -10.21 9.93 9.11
CA ALA A 67 -9.03 9.26 9.65
C ALA A 67 -7.79 10.17 9.62
N GLU A 68 -7.58 10.94 8.56
CA GLU A 68 -6.48 11.92 8.46
C GLU A 68 -6.56 12.97 9.58
N GLN A 69 -7.75 13.46 9.89
CA GLN A 69 -7.96 14.40 10.99
C GLN A 69 -7.64 13.76 12.35
N LEU A 70 -8.10 12.53 12.58
CA LEU A 70 -7.86 11.80 13.84
C LEU A 70 -6.38 11.47 14.06
N LEU A 71 -5.64 11.23 12.99
CA LEU A 71 -4.20 10.90 13.03
C LEU A 71 -3.29 12.13 13.12
N THR A 72 -3.85 13.34 13.14
CA THR A 72 -3.06 14.57 13.29
C THR A 72 -2.38 14.59 14.66
N GLY A 73 -1.05 14.57 14.67
CA GLY A 73 -0.26 14.61 15.89
C GLY A 73 0.18 13.23 16.41
N THR A 74 -0.24 12.14 15.75
CA THR A 74 0.22 10.79 16.07
C THR A 74 1.68 10.59 15.65
N ALA A 75 2.50 10.02 16.54
CA ALA A 75 3.94 9.92 16.35
C ALA A 75 4.38 8.63 15.65
N ASP A 76 3.69 7.52 15.90
CA ASP A 76 4.05 6.21 15.37
C ASP A 76 2.83 5.36 14.96
N ARG A 77 3.13 4.22 14.31
CA ARG A 77 2.11 3.32 13.80
C ARG A 77 1.26 2.70 14.92
N ALA A 78 1.86 2.36 16.05
CA ALA A 78 1.15 1.69 17.14
C ALA A 78 0.11 2.64 17.74
N GLU A 79 0.50 3.89 17.98
CA GLU A 79 -0.41 4.95 18.41
C GLU A 79 -1.50 5.22 17.35
N ALA A 80 -1.14 5.22 16.05
CA ALA A 80 -2.12 5.39 14.97
C ALA A 80 -3.17 4.28 14.95
N GLU A 81 -2.73 3.03 15.16
CA GLU A 81 -3.62 1.87 15.25
C GLU A 81 -4.56 1.97 16.47
N GLU A 82 -4.06 2.38 17.63
CA GLU A 82 -4.90 2.59 18.82
C GLU A 82 -5.91 3.72 18.68
N VAL A 83 -5.51 4.84 18.05
CA VAL A 83 -6.41 5.97 17.76
C VAL A 83 -7.52 5.52 16.81
N LEU A 84 -7.16 4.86 15.71
CA LEU A 84 -8.13 4.36 14.73
C LEU A 84 -9.04 3.27 15.31
N ALA A 85 -8.51 2.38 16.15
CA ALA A 85 -9.30 1.35 16.81
C ALA A 85 -10.36 1.95 17.74
N ARG A 86 -10.00 3.00 18.50
CA ARG A 86 -10.94 3.73 19.36
C ARG A 86 -11.98 4.51 18.57
N ALA A 87 -11.59 5.10 17.45
CA ALA A 87 -12.48 5.86 16.58
C ALA A 87 -13.26 5.00 15.57
N LEU A 88 -13.08 3.68 15.57
CA LEU A 88 -13.74 2.77 14.63
C LEU A 88 -15.28 2.88 14.65
N PRO A 89 -15.97 3.07 15.80
CA PRO A 89 -17.40 3.33 15.82
C PRO A 89 -17.79 4.59 15.04
N ASP A 90 -17.07 5.70 15.24
CA ASP A 90 -17.35 6.98 14.58
C ASP A 90 -17.07 6.89 13.07
N LEU A 91 -15.99 6.19 12.67
CA LEU A 91 -15.69 5.92 11.26
C LEU A 91 -16.78 5.07 10.60
N LYS A 92 -17.40 4.14 11.33
CA LYS A 92 -18.55 3.35 10.84
C LYS A 92 -19.81 4.19 10.70
N GLU A 93 -20.04 5.15 11.60
CA GLU A 93 -21.15 6.09 11.50
C GLU A 93 -21.00 6.98 10.26
N THR A 94 -19.79 7.49 10.01
CA THR A 94 -19.46 8.22 8.78
C THR A 94 -19.75 7.38 7.53
N ALA A 95 -19.33 6.11 7.53
CA ALA A 95 -19.64 5.20 6.43
C ALA A 95 -21.16 5.01 6.25
N ALA A 96 -21.91 4.81 7.34
CA ALA A 96 -23.37 4.66 7.30
C ALA A 96 -24.07 5.92 6.76
N SER A 97 -23.58 7.11 7.12
CA SER A 97 -24.09 8.37 6.58
C SER A 97 -23.92 8.49 5.07
N VAL A 98 -22.82 7.99 4.51
CA VAL A 98 -22.59 7.99 3.05
C VAL A 98 -23.45 6.95 2.33
N ILE A 99 -23.73 5.82 2.98
CA ILE A 99 -24.63 4.80 2.43
C ILE A 99 -26.08 5.30 2.38
N ALA A 100 -26.48 6.11 3.37
CA ALA A 100 -27.82 6.69 3.44
C ALA A 100 -28.04 7.92 2.54
N ALA A 101 -26.98 8.43 1.88
CA ALA A 101 -26.98 9.63 1.03
C ALA A 101 -27.04 9.31 -0.47
#